data_AF-A0A8C6IC82-F1
#
_entry.id   AF-A0A8C6IC82-F1
#
_cell.length_a   1.000
_cell.length_b   1.000
_cell.length_c   1.000
_cell.angle_alpha   90.00
_cell.angle_beta   90.00
_cell.angle_gamma   90.00
#
_symmetry.space_group_name_H-M   'P 1'
#
loop_
_entity.id
_entity.type
_entity.pdbx_description
1 polymer ?
#
loop_
_entity_poly.entity_id
_entity_poly.type
_entity_poly.pdbx_seq_one_letter_code
_entity_poly.pdbx_strand_id
1 'polypeptide(L)'
;MLSLPAWKCPEWTLNASQVNTSSPEFIEEWQKRIRELQGAIMVASCVQMLVGFSGLIGFLMRFIGPLTIAPTISLVALPLFDSAGSDAGIHWGISALTIFLIVLFSQYLKNVMVPVPVYGRRKKCHISRFNLFQVFPVLLALCLSWLFCFVLTVTNTLPESPTAYGYMARTDTKGSVLSQAPWFRFPYPGQWGLPTISLAGVFGIIAGVISSMVESVGDYHACARLVGAPPPPKHAINRGIGIEGLGCLLAGAWGTGNGTTSYSENVGALGITRFCTSSCTRLLPFWPRLDHHRDEVGVSQLTLCSQTSSGNHLWSATETKM
;
A
#
# COMPACT_ATOMS: atom_id res chain seq x y z
N MET A 1 4.49 -21.38 3.78
CA MET A 1 4.82 -21.26 5.22
C MET A 1 3.60 -21.57 6.09
N LEU A 2 2.53 -20.77 5.99
CA LEU A 2 1.31 -20.93 6.82
C LEU A 2 0.46 -22.18 6.49
N SER A 3 0.68 -22.83 5.35
CA SER A 3 0.01 -24.08 4.95
C SER A 3 0.65 -25.36 5.52
N LEU A 4 1.80 -25.24 6.18
CA LEU A 4 2.47 -26.40 6.78
C LEU A 4 1.67 -26.91 8.00
N PRO A 5 1.64 -28.23 8.27
CA PRO A 5 0.86 -28.79 9.38
C PRO A 5 1.19 -28.18 10.74
N ALA A 6 2.46 -27.85 10.98
CA ALA A 6 2.94 -27.22 12.21
C ALA A 6 2.40 -25.80 12.43
N TRP A 7 1.87 -25.15 11.38
CA TRP A 7 1.34 -23.78 11.41
C TRP A 7 -0.18 -23.73 11.25
N LYS A 8 -0.87 -24.88 11.22
CA LYS A 8 -2.34 -24.88 11.30
C LYS A 8 -2.75 -24.27 12.64
N CYS A 9 -3.78 -23.43 12.60
CA CYS A 9 -4.37 -22.90 13.81
C CYS A 9 -4.97 -24.08 14.61
N PRO A 10 -4.75 -24.15 15.94
CA PRO A 10 -5.37 -25.19 16.77
C PRO A 10 -6.89 -25.18 16.61
N GLU A 11 -7.55 -26.34 16.67
CA GLU A 11 -9.01 -26.43 16.42
C GLU A 11 -9.84 -25.51 17.33
N TRP A 12 -9.40 -25.32 18.58
CA TRP A 12 -10.05 -24.41 19.54
C TRP A 12 -10.00 -22.93 19.12
N THR A 13 -9.03 -22.54 18.26
CA THR A 13 -8.94 -21.17 17.73
C THR A 13 -9.91 -20.89 16.58
N LEU A 14 -10.46 -21.94 15.96
CA LEU A 14 -11.36 -21.82 14.80
C LEU A 14 -12.80 -21.48 15.21
N ASN A 15 -13.17 -21.77 16.46
CA ASN A 15 -14.51 -21.49 16.97
C ASN A 15 -14.51 -20.19 17.78
N ALA A 16 -15.02 -19.11 17.19
CA ALA A 16 -15.04 -17.77 17.81
C ALA A 16 -15.71 -17.72 19.20
N SER A 17 -16.58 -18.68 19.53
CA SER A 17 -17.22 -18.80 20.84
C SER A 17 -16.31 -19.41 21.93
N GLN A 18 -15.24 -20.10 21.54
CA GLN A 18 -14.30 -20.78 22.43
C GLN A 18 -12.98 -19.99 22.62
N VAL A 19 -12.76 -18.95 21.82
CA VAL A 19 -11.52 -18.17 21.85
C VAL A 19 -11.61 -17.05 22.89
N ASN A 20 -10.91 -17.24 24.00
CA ASN A 20 -10.61 -16.13 24.91
C ASN A 20 -9.34 -15.41 24.42
N THR A 21 -9.51 -14.26 23.78
CA THR A 21 -8.39 -13.47 23.23
C THR A 21 -7.44 -12.91 24.30
N SER A 22 -7.86 -12.92 25.56
CA SER A 22 -7.05 -12.49 26.70
C SER A 22 -6.32 -13.64 27.39
N SER A 23 -6.53 -14.89 26.95
CA SER A 23 -5.84 -16.03 27.57
C SER A 23 -4.34 -15.99 27.24
N PRO A 24 -3.47 -16.38 28.19
CA PRO A 24 -2.03 -16.43 27.95
C PRO A 24 -1.68 -17.41 26.81
N GLU A 25 -2.42 -18.51 26.69
CA GLU A 25 -2.26 -19.50 25.63
C GLU A 25 -2.52 -18.92 24.23
N PHE A 26 -3.60 -18.15 24.08
CA PHE A 26 -3.90 -17.46 22.82
C PHE A 26 -2.82 -16.44 22.50
N ILE A 27 -2.39 -15.68 23.51
CA ILE A 27 -1.35 -14.67 23.36
C ILE A 27 -0.04 -15.28 22.88
N GLU A 28 0.39 -16.38 23.49
CA GLU A 28 1.62 -17.08 23.12
C GLU A 28 1.55 -17.64 21.69
N GLU A 29 0.42 -18.23 21.30
CA GLU A 29 0.23 -18.85 19.99
C GLU A 29 0.34 -17.82 18.85
N TRP A 30 -0.35 -16.67 18.96
CA TRP A 30 -0.22 -15.63 17.92
C TRP A 30 1.13 -14.91 18.00
N GLN A 31 1.71 -14.71 19.20
CA GLN A 31 3.03 -14.10 19.35
C GLN A 31 4.15 -14.97 18.77
N LYS A 32 4.03 -16.31 18.84
CA LYS A 32 4.98 -17.21 18.18
C LYS A 32 4.96 -17.02 16.67
N ARG A 33 3.77 -16.89 16.08
CA ARG A 33 3.59 -16.68 14.63
C ARG A 33 4.12 -15.33 14.18
N ILE A 34 3.83 -14.26 14.93
CA ILE A 34 4.31 -12.92 14.57
C ILE A 34 5.84 -12.85 14.69
N ARG A 35 6.44 -13.44 15.73
CA ARG A 35 7.91 -13.48 15.91
C ARG A 35 8.61 -14.18 14.76
N GLU A 36 8.01 -15.25 14.22
CA GLU A 36 8.59 -15.95 13.08
C GLU A 36 8.47 -15.15 11.78
N LEU A 37 7.31 -14.51 11.57
CA LEU A 37 7.09 -13.63 10.44
C LEU A 37 8.06 -12.44 10.47
N GLN A 38 8.27 -11.85 11.65
CA GLN A 38 9.25 -10.78 11.88
C GLN A 38 10.66 -11.22 11.49
N GLY A 39 11.12 -12.37 12.01
CA GLY A 39 12.46 -12.87 11.70
C GLY A 39 12.64 -13.17 10.22
N ALA A 40 11.64 -13.78 9.58
CA ALA A 40 11.66 -14.05 8.15
C ALA A 40 11.71 -12.76 7.30
N ILE A 41 10.92 -11.74 7.64
CA ILE A 41 10.94 -10.42 6.98
C ILE A 41 12.30 -9.75 7.17
N MET A 42 12.85 -9.75 8.38
CA MET A 42 14.16 -9.15 8.65
C MET A 42 15.26 -9.79 7.81
N VAL A 43 15.32 -11.14 7.74
CA VAL A 43 16.31 -11.84 6.91
C VAL A 43 16.11 -11.54 5.42
N ALA A 44 14.88 -11.62 4.93
CA ALA A 44 14.57 -11.33 3.52
C ALA A 44 14.90 -9.87 3.14
N SER A 45 14.68 -8.93 4.06
CA SER A 45 14.99 -7.52 3.87
C SER A 45 16.50 -7.26 3.79
N CYS A 46 17.33 -7.98 4.56
CA CYS A 46 18.78 -7.94 4.41
C CYS A 46 19.21 -8.41 3.02
N VAL A 47 18.58 -9.47 2.49
CA VAL A 47 18.81 -9.92 1.11
C VAL A 47 18.41 -8.84 0.11
N GLN A 48 17.24 -8.21 0.28
CA GLN A 48 16.79 -7.09 -0.57
C GLN A 48 17.78 -5.91 -0.55
N MET A 49 18.27 -5.53 0.63
CA MET A 49 19.27 -4.48 0.78
C MET A 49 20.58 -4.83 0.07
N LEU A 50 21.07 -6.06 0.23
CA LEU A 50 22.26 -6.53 -0.47
C LEU A 50 22.07 -6.47 -1.99
N VAL A 51 20.92 -6.94 -2.49
CA VAL A 51 20.59 -6.92 -3.92
C VAL A 51 20.45 -5.49 -4.46
N GLY A 52 19.82 -4.58 -3.71
CA GLY A 52 19.67 -3.18 -4.07
C GLY A 52 21.00 -2.42 -4.08
N PHE A 53 21.75 -2.46 -2.98
CA PHE A 53 22.99 -1.70 -2.84
C PHE A 53 24.19 -2.28 -3.60
N SER A 54 24.22 -3.59 -3.88
CA SER A 54 25.23 -4.20 -4.77
C SER A 54 25.08 -3.79 -6.23
N GLY A 55 23.91 -3.25 -6.61
CA GLY A 55 23.60 -2.85 -7.96
C GLY A 55 23.14 -3.96 -8.90
N LEU A 56 22.88 -5.15 -8.35
CA LEU A 56 22.42 -6.33 -9.09
C LEU A 56 21.10 -6.07 -9.84
N ILE A 57 20.19 -5.29 -9.27
CA ILE A 57 18.92 -4.93 -9.92
C ILE A 57 19.16 -4.21 -11.25
N GLY A 58 20.08 -3.25 -11.30
CA GLY A 58 20.43 -2.53 -12.53
C GLY A 58 21.05 -3.40 -13.63
N PHE A 59 21.62 -4.56 -13.26
CA PHE A 59 22.01 -5.60 -14.21
C PHE A 59 20.78 -6.39 -14.70
N LEU A 60 19.92 -6.81 -13.78
CA LEU A 60 18.70 -7.58 -14.07
C LEU A 60 17.66 -6.80 -14.87
N MET A 61 17.72 -5.46 -14.90
CA MET A 61 16.83 -4.62 -15.73
C MET A 61 16.80 -4.96 -17.20
N ARG A 62 17.85 -5.60 -17.74
CA ARG A 62 17.83 -6.07 -19.13
C ARG A 62 16.75 -7.13 -19.37
N PHE A 63 16.33 -7.85 -18.32
CA PHE A 63 15.36 -8.93 -18.34
C PHE A 63 14.01 -8.55 -17.72
N ILE A 64 13.94 -7.41 -17.03
CA ILE A 64 12.71 -6.91 -16.41
C ILE A 64 12.01 -5.98 -17.38
N GLY A 65 10.86 -6.40 -17.90
CA GLY A 65 10.03 -5.63 -18.81
C GLY A 65 8.55 -5.93 -18.59
N PRO A 66 7.64 -5.30 -19.34
CA PRO A 66 6.20 -5.50 -19.17
C PRO A 66 5.78 -6.99 -19.29
N LEU A 67 6.48 -7.75 -20.14
CA LEU A 67 6.26 -9.18 -20.35
C LEU A 67 6.62 -10.05 -19.14
N THR A 68 7.53 -9.59 -18.26
CA THR A 68 7.87 -10.31 -17.03
C THR A 68 7.09 -9.76 -15.83
N ILE A 69 6.87 -8.45 -15.76
CA ILE A 69 6.14 -7.78 -14.67
C ILE A 69 4.67 -8.26 -14.58
N ALA A 70 3.94 -8.28 -15.70
CA ALA A 70 2.51 -8.65 -15.70
C ALA A 70 2.23 -10.07 -15.16
N PRO A 71 2.91 -11.14 -15.65
CA PRO A 71 2.72 -12.47 -15.09
C PRO A 71 3.23 -12.61 -13.65
N THR A 72 4.30 -11.91 -13.26
CA THR A 72 4.78 -11.91 -11.86
C THR A 72 3.74 -11.32 -10.91
N ILE A 73 3.17 -10.15 -11.22
CA ILE A 73 2.09 -9.54 -10.42
C ILE A 73 0.85 -10.47 -10.39
N SER A 74 0.47 -11.05 -11.53
CA SER A 74 -0.67 -11.97 -11.59
C SER A 74 -0.46 -13.21 -10.69
N LEU A 75 0.74 -13.80 -10.70
CA LEU A 75 1.07 -14.95 -9.86
C LEU A 75 1.06 -14.62 -8.37
N VAL A 76 1.38 -13.39 -7.98
CA VAL A 76 1.24 -12.94 -6.57
C VAL A 76 -0.22 -12.70 -6.20
N ALA A 77 -1.04 -12.21 -7.13
CA ALA A 77 -2.44 -11.93 -6.87
C ALA A 77 -3.30 -13.20 -6.77
N LEU A 78 -3.00 -14.24 -7.57
CA LEU A 78 -3.82 -15.46 -7.66
C LEU A 78 -4.07 -16.15 -6.30
N PRO A 79 -3.06 -16.39 -5.43
CA PRO A 79 -3.27 -17.00 -4.12
C PRO A 79 -4.14 -16.17 -3.17
N LEU A 80 -4.27 -14.86 -3.38
CA LEU A 80 -5.09 -13.99 -2.54
C LEU A 80 -6.59 -14.17 -2.84
N PHE A 81 -6.95 -14.77 -3.99
CA PHE A 81 -8.34 -14.95 -4.39
C PHE A 81 -9.10 -15.87 -3.44
N ASP A 82 -8.48 -16.95 -2.94
CA ASP A 82 -9.13 -17.88 -2.02
C ASP A 82 -9.48 -17.21 -0.69
N SER A 83 -8.55 -16.44 -0.13
CA SER A 83 -8.79 -15.69 1.11
C SER A 83 -9.86 -14.61 0.90
N ALA A 84 -9.74 -13.83 -0.17
CA ALA A 84 -10.70 -12.78 -0.49
C ALA A 84 -12.10 -13.35 -0.76
N GLY A 85 -12.18 -14.52 -1.41
CA GLY A 85 -13.42 -15.23 -1.67
C GLY A 85 -14.07 -15.76 -0.39
N SER A 86 -13.28 -16.32 0.52
CA SER A 86 -13.75 -16.76 1.84
C SER A 86 -14.33 -15.58 2.65
N ASP A 87 -13.62 -14.45 2.70
CA ASP A 87 -14.06 -13.26 3.43
C ASP A 87 -15.30 -12.61 2.78
N ALA A 88 -15.32 -12.52 1.45
CA ALA A 88 -16.48 -12.02 0.71
C ALA A 88 -17.70 -12.94 0.86
N GLY A 89 -17.48 -14.25 1.06
CA GLY A 89 -18.51 -15.26 1.26
C GLY A 89 -19.22 -15.18 2.61
N ILE A 90 -18.64 -14.51 3.62
CA ILE A 90 -19.26 -14.33 4.94
C ILE A 90 -20.63 -13.66 4.82
N HIS A 91 -20.75 -12.65 3.96
CA HIS A 91 -22.02 -12.05 3.60
C HIS A 91 -22.03 -11.58 2.14
N TRP A 92 -22.47 -12.45 1.23
CA TRP A 92 -22.41 -12.21 -0.22
C TRP A 92 -23.11 -10.91 -0.67
N GLY A 93 -24.22 -10.53 -0.03
CA GLY A 93 -24.98 -9.33 -0.42
C GLY A 93 -24.23 -8.00 -0.20
N ILE A 94 -23.53 -7.87 0.92
CA ILE A 94 -22.73 -6.67 1.26
C ILE A 94 -21.46 -6.66 0.39
N SER A 95 -20.86 -7.82 0.16
CA SER A 95 -19.74 -7.97 -0.77
C SER A 95 -20.13 -7.54 -2.19
N ALA A 96 -21.29 -7.99 -2.69
CA ALA A 96 -21.82 -7.59 -3.99
C ALA A 96 -22.09 -6.08 -4.07
N LEU A 97 -22.68 -5.49 -3.03
CA LEU A 97 -22.87 -4.04 -2.92
C LEU A 97 -21.53 -3.30 -2.98
N THR A 98 -20.53 -3.76 -2.24
CA THR A 98 -19.20 -3.15 -2.20
C THR A 98 -18.53 -3.20 -3.57
N ILE A 99 -18.56 -4.36 -4.25
CA ILE A 99 -18.04 -4.51 -5.62
C ILE A 99 -18.78 -3.60 -6.59
N PHE A 100 -20.11 -3.54 -6.50
CA PHE A 100 -20.92 -2.65 -7.32
C PHE A 100 -20.53 -1.17 -7.12
N LEU A 101 -20.36 -0.71 -5.88
CA LEU A 101 -19.91 0.64 -5.57
C LEU A 101 -18.50 0.92 -6.11
N ILE A 102 -17.56 -0.03 -5.98
CA ILE A 102 -16.21 0.09 -6.54
C ILE A 102 -16.28 0.26 -8.06
N VAL A 103 -17.06 -0.55 -8.76
CA VAL A 103 -17.23 -0.48 -10.22
C VAL A 103 -17.91 0.84 -10.62
N LEU A 104 -18.97 1.22 -9.92
CA LEU A 104 -19.70 2.47 -10.16
C LEU A 104 -18.76 3.69 -10.03
N PHE A 105 -17.95 3.74 -8.98
CA PHE A 105 -17.03 4.86 -8.71
C PHE A 105 -15.85 4.87 -9.67
N SER A 106 -15.22 3.72 -9.91
CA SER A 106 -14.01 3.63 -10.75
C SER A 106 -14.30 3.74 -12.24
N GLN A 107 -15.45 3.24 -12.73
CA GLN A 107 -15.76 3.18 -14.17
C GLN A 107 -16.72 4.28 -14.62
N TYR A 108 -17.81 4.52 -13.89
CA TYR A 108 -18.90 5.39 -14.33
C TYR A 108 -18.78 6.82 -13.78
N LEU A 109 -18.56 6.97 -12.48
CA LEU A 109 -18.48 8.28 -11.82
C LEU A 109 -17.06 8.91 -11.85
N LYS A 110 -16.11 8.29 -12.56
CA LYS A 110 -14.72 8.74 -12.63
C LYS A 110 -14.54 10.20 -13.07
N ASN A 111 -15.45 10.70 -13.92
CA ASN A 111 -15.38 12.05 -14.49
C ASN A 111 -16.24 13.07 -13.71
N VAL A 112 -16.92 12.65 -12.64
CA VAL A 112 -17.76 13.54 -11.85
C VAL A 112 -16.89 14.34 -10.88
N MET A 113 -16.80 15.64 -11.14
CA MET A 113 -16.10 16.58 -10.28
C MET A 113 -16.98 16.94 -9.09
N VAL A 114 -16.54 16.58 -7.88
CA VAL A 114 -17.25 16.92 -6.65
C VAL A 114 -16.76 18.29 -6.16
N PRO A 115 -17.67 19.24 -5.87
CA PRO A 115 -17.31 20.51 -5.24
C PRO A 115 -16.94 20.26 -3.78
N VAL A 116 -15.65 20.39 -3.44
CA VAL A 116 -15.14 20.24 -2.07
C VAL A 116 -14.79 21.64 -1.53
N PRO A 117 -15.29 22.02 -0.34
CA PRO A 117 -14.92 23.29 0.29
C PRO A 117 -13.47 23.22 0.78
N VAL A 118 -12.61 24.09 0.25
CA VAL A 118 -11.20 24.18 0.65
C VAL A 118 -10.96 25.49 1.40
N TYR A 119 -10.42 25.36 2.60
CA TYR A 119 -10.01 26.50 3.42
C TYR A 119 -8.54 26.83 3.17
N GLY A 120 -8.27 27.98 2.53
CA GLY A 120 -6.92 28.42 2.20
C GLY A 120 -6.50 29.68 2.96
N ARG A 121 -5.22 29.79 3.31
CA ARG A 121 -4.65 30.99 3.98
C ARG A 121 -4.80 32.29 3.18
N ARG A 122 -4.94 32.22 1.84
CA ARG A 122 -5.06 33.40 0.95
C ARG A 122 -6.50 33.81 0.61
N LYS A 123 -7.47 32.89 0.65
CA LYS A 123 -8.89 33.17 0.43
C LYS A 123 -9.71 32.39 1.45
N LYS A 124 -10.47 33.11 2.29
CA LYS A 124 -11.41 32.51 3.25
C LYS A 124 -12.45 31.70 2.46
N CYS A 125 -12.46 30.38 2.67
CA CYS A 125 -13.35 29.34 2.10
C CYS A 125 -13.70 29.49 0.60
N HIS A 126 -13.16 28.61 -0.25
CA HIS A 126 -13.57 28.53 -1.66
C HIS A 126 -13.92 27.10 -2.03
N ILE A 127 -14.93 26.93 -2.89
CA ILE A 127 -15.31 25.62 -3.42
C ILE A 127 -14.36 25.29 -4.57
N SER A 128 -13.59 24.22 -4.42
CA SER A 128 -12.72 23.69 -5.47
C SER A 128 -13.33 22.41 -6.06
N ARG A 129 -13.15 22.19 -7.35
CA ARG A 129 -13.60 20.96 -8.03
C ARG A 129 -12.51 19.89 -7.86
N PHE A 130 -12.85 18.76 -7.24
CA PHE A 130 -11.92 17.66 -6.99
C PHE A 130 -12.45 16.33 -7.55
N ASN A 131 -11.56 15.55 -8.17
CA ASN A 131 -11.89 14.24 -8.77
C ASN A 131 -11.88 13.13 -7.71
N LEU A 132 -12.79 13.21 -6.74
CA LEU A 132 -12.85 12.30 -5.59
C LEU A 132 -12.96 10.83 -6.01
N PHE A 133 -13.87 10.52 -6.92
CA PHE A 133 -14.15 9.16 -7.38
C PHE A 133 -13.01 8.53 -8.18
N GLN A 134 -12.14 9.33 -8.79
CA GLN A 134 -11.03 8.84 -9.58
C GLN A 134 -9.81 8.49 -8.71
N VAL A 135 -9.58 9.26 -7.63
CA VAL A 135 -8.41 9.09 -6.76
C VAL A 135 -8.68 8.10 -5.62
N PHE A 136 -9.90 8.09 -5.06
CA PHE A 136 -10.25 7.26 -3.90
C PHE A 136 -11.52 6.39 -4.09
N PRO A 137 -11.71 5.70 -5.24
CA PRO A 137 -12.94 4.92 -5.48
C PRO A 137 -13.14 3.81 -4.45
N VAL A 138 -12.09 3.05 -4.14
CA VAL A 138 -12.16 1.91 -3.22
C VAL A 138 -12.45 2.38 -1.79
N LEU A 139 -11.74 3.39 -1.30
CA LEU A 139 -11.95 3.94 0.04
C LEU A 139 -13.38 4.46 0.21
N LEU A 140 -13.91 5.20 -0.77
CA LEU A 140 -15.27 5.72 -0.71
C LEU A 140 -16.32 4.58 -0.71
N ALA A 141 -16.11 3.55 -1.54
CA ALA A 141 -16.98 2.38 -1.56
C ALA A 141 -16.98 1.63 -0.22
N LEU A 142 -15.81 1.46 0.40
CA LEU A 142 -15.68 0.86 1.73
C LEU A 142 -16.40 1.70 2.81
N CYS A 143 -16.23 3.03 2.80
CA CYS A 143 -16.92 3.91 3.74
C CYS A 143 -18.45 3.84 3.62
N LEU A 144 -18.97 3.83 2.39
CA LEU A 144 -20.42 3.74 2.16
C LEU A 144 -20.98 2.35 2.48
N SER A 145 -20.26 1.29 2.14
CA SER A 145 -20.63 -0.08 2.50
C SER A 145 -20.65 -0.26 4.02
N TRP A 146 -19.63 0.25 4.72
CA TRP A 146 -19.59 0.26 6.18
C TRP A 146 -20.73 1.08 6.78
N LEU A 147 -21.03 2.27 6.23
CA LEU A 147 -22.16 3.09 6.68
C LEU A 147 -23.49 2.37 6.49
N PHE A 148 -23.65 1.65 5.38
CA PHE A 148 -24.83 0.82 5.13
C PHE A 148 -24.95 -0.30 6.17
N CYS A 149 -23.86 -1.02 6.47
CA CYS A 149 -23.82 -2.01 7.55
C CYS A 149 -24.14 -1.39 8.92
N PHE A 150 -23.65 -0.18 9.20
CA PHE A 150 -23.94 0.56 10.42
C PHE A 150 -25.44 0.86 10.56
N VAL A 151 -26.07 1.36 9.51
CA VAL A 151 -27.52 1.61 9.49
C VAL A 151 -28.28 0.30 9.74
N LEU A 152 -27.94 -0.78 9.04
CA LEU A 152 -28.57 -2.09 9.22
C LEU A 152 -28.37 -2.68 10.64
N THR A 153 -27.25 -2.33 11.29
CA THR A 153 -26.96 -2.72 12.67
C THR A 153 -27.85 -1.94 13.63
N VAL A 154 -27.98 -0.62 13.46
CA VAL A 154 -28.83 0.24 14.32
C VAL A 154 -30.32 -0.07 14.14
N THR A 155 -30.76 -0.43 12.92
CA THR A 155 -32.16 -0.83 12.66
C THR A 155 -32.47 -2.27 13.08
N ASN A 156 -31.53 -2.99 13.69
CA ASN A 156 -31.66 -4.40 14.11
C ASN A 156 -32.14 -5.34 12.99
N THR A 157 -31.84 -5.00 11.74
CA THR A 157 -32.14 -5.85 10.58
C THR A 157 -31.17 -7.03 10.44
N LEU A 158 -29.97 -6.90 11.01
CA LEU A 158 -28.99 -7.98 11.08
C LEU A 158 -29.17 -8.78 12.38
N PRO A 159 -29.10 -10.12 12.34
CA PRO A 159 -29.38 -10.95 13.51
C PRO A 159 -28.34 -10.75 14.62
N GLU A 160 -28.81 -10.81 15.86
CA GLU A 160 -27.97 -10.70 17.07
C GLU A 160 -27.31 -12.04 17.46
N SER A 161 -27.84 -13.17 16.97
CA SER A 161 -27.27 -14.48 17.28
C SER A 161 -25.94 -14.70 16.54
N PRO A 162 -24.85 -15.07 17.25
CA PRO A 162 -23.53 -15.32 16.64
C PRO A 162 -23.50 -16.42 15.58
N THR A 163 -24.46 -17.33 15.61
CA THR A 163 -24.55 -18.47 14.69
C THR A 163 -25.40 -18.18 13.45
N ALA A 164 -26.11 -17.05 13.43
CA ALA A 164 -26.99 -16.68 12.33
C ALA A 164 -26.22 -16.01 11.18
N TYR A 165 -26.64 -16.29 9.95
CA TYR A 165 -26.10 -15.65 8.77
C TYR A 165 -26.26 -14.12 8.84
N GLY A 166 -25.17 -13.39 8.68
CA GLY A 166 -25.14 -11.93 8.72
C GLY A 166 -24.82 -11.30 10.08
N TYR A 167 -24.64 -12.09 11.15
CA TYR A 167 -24.12 -11.57 12.42
C TYR A 167 -22.75 -10.90 12.25
N MET A 168 -21.85 -11.53 11.48
CA MET A 168 -20.49 -11.00 11.23
C MET A 168 -20.46 -9.71 10.40
N ALA A 169 -21.59 -9.33 9.78
CA ALA A 169 -21.73 -8.07 9.06
C ALA A 169 -22.06 -6.88 9.98
N ARG A 170 -22.40 -7.13 11.25
CA ARG A 170 -22.73 -6.08 12.21
C ARG A 170 -21.49 -5.31 12.63
N THR A 171 -21.65 -3.99 12.79
CA THR A 171 -20.53 -3.09 13.13
C THR A 171 -20.19 -3.07 14.62
N ASP A 172 -21.03 -3.64 15.48
CA ASP A 172 -20.89 -3.65 16.95
C ASP A 172 -20.21 -4.91 17.51
N THR A 173 -19.94 -5.91 16.67
CA THR A 173 -19.38 -7.23 17.07
C THR A 173 -18.03 -7.14 17.80
N LYS A 174 -17.24 -6.08 17.56
CA LYS A 174 -15.92 -5.88 18.15
C LYS A 174 -15.88 -4.70 19.15
N GLY A 175 -17.04 -4.27 19.66
CA GLY A 175 -17.13 -3.15 20.61
C GLY A 175 -16.34 -3.37 21.92
N SER A 176 -16.28 -4.60 22.41
CA SER A 176 -15.48 -4.95 23.61
C SER A 176 -13.99 -4.68 23.40
N VAL A 177 -13.44 -5.03 22.24
CA VAL A 177 -12.04 -4.79 21.88
C VAL A 177 -11.74 -3.29 21.84
N LEU A 178 -12.65 -2.50 21.25
CA LEU A 178 -12.51 -1.05 21.20
C LEU A 178 -12.52 -0.41 22.60
N SER A 179 -13.37 -0.92 23.50
CA SER A 179 -13.47 -0.42 24.88
C SER A 179 -12.25 -0.74 25.75
N GLN A 180 -11.56 -1.85 25.46
CA GLN A 180 -10.37 -2.29 26.19
C GLN A 180 -9.06 -1.74 25.60
N ALA A 181 -9.11 -1.14 24.41
CA ALA A 181 -7.93 -0.62 23.74
C ALA A 181 -7.36 0.62 24.45
N PRO A 182 -6.04 0.71 24.66
CA PRO A 182 -5.43 1.91 25.22
C PRO A 182 -5.53 3.07 24.22
N TRP A 183 -5.86 4.26 24.71
CA TRP A 183 -5.93 5.49 23.90
C TRP A 183 -4.60 5.83 23.22
N PHE A 184 -3.47 5.53 23.87
CA PHE A 184 -2.14 5.74 23.32
C PHE A 184 -1.33 4.45 23.46
N ARG A 185 -0.83 3.95 22.33
CA ARG A 185 0.11 2.83 22.27
C ARG A 185 1.33 3.27 21.47
N PHE A 186 2.47 3.34 22.12
CA PHE A 186 3.75 3.59 21.44
C PHE A 186 4.28 2.26 20.92
N PRO A 187 4.34 2.03 19.59
CA PRO A 187 4.92 0.81 19.07
C PRO A 187 6.45 0.92 19.19
N TYR A 188 7.14 -0.17 19.48
CA TYR A 188 8.60 -0.21 19.67
C TYR A 188 9.19 -1.49 19.07
N PRO A 189 10.49 -1.52 18.72
CA PRO A 189 11.08 -2.67 18.07
C PRO A 189 11.16 -3.85 19.05
N GLY A 190 10.85 -5.05 18.58
CA GLY A 190 10.83 -6.25 19.42
C GLY A 190 9.64 -6.33 20.39
N GLN A 191 8.57 -5.56 20.19
CA GLN A 191 7.40 -5.55 21.10
C GLN A 191 6.69 -6.90 21.25
N TRP A 192 6.88 -7.81 20.29
CA TRP A 192 6.30 -9.15 20.32
C TRP A 192 7.29 -10.23 20.81
N GLY A 193 8.47 -9.83 21.28
CA GLY A 193 9.56 -10.71 21.72
C GLY A 193 10.69 -10.86 20.70
N LEU A 194 11.63 -11.76 20.99
CA LEU A 194 12.79 -12.02 20.13
C LEU A 194 12.35 -12.68 18.81
N PRO A 195 12.75 -12.16 17.63
CA PRO A 195 12.40 -12.77 16.35
C PRO A 195 12.93 -14.19 16.24
N THR A 196 12.09 -15.09 15.75
CA THR A 196 12.46 -16.48 15.44
C THR A 196 12.56 -16.65 13.94
N ILE A 197 13.37 -17.60 13.48
CA ILE A 197 13.63 -17.79 12.05
C ILE A 197 13.38 -19.25 11.73
N SER A 198 12.57 -19.51 10.70
CA SER A 198 12.48 -20.81 10.05
C SER A 198 12.96 -20.70 8.62
N LEU A 199 13.66 -21.73 8.15
CA LEU A 199 14.19 -21.77 6.79
C LEU A 199 13.06 -21.67 5.75
N ALA A 200 11.96 -22.38 5.99
CA ALA A 200 10.78 -22.34 5.13
C ALA A 200 10.12 -20.95 5.10
N GLY A 201 10.07 -20.25 6.24
CA GLY A 201 9.58 -18.87 6.31
C GLY A 201 10.45 -17.90 5.54
N VAL A 202 11.77 -17.99 5.72
CA VAL A 202 12.74 -17.13 5.01
C VAL A 202 12.63 -17.29 3.50
N PHE A 203 12.62 -18.52 2.97
CA PHE A 203 12.49 -18.73 1.53
C PHE A 203 11.14 -18.24 0.99
N GLY A 204 10.06 -18.44 1.74
CA GLY A 204 8.74 -17.94 1.37
C GLY A 204 8.69 -16.41 1.26
N ILE A 205 9.25 -15.71 2.26
CA ILE A 205 9.27 -14.24 2.25
C ILE A 205 10.26 -13.68 1.23
N ILE A 206 11.43 -14.31 1.01
CA ILE A 206 12.37 -13.92 -0.05
C ILE A 206 11.68 -13.97 -1.43
N ALA A 207 10.87 -15.00 -1.71
CA ALA A 207 10.12 -15.06 -2.96
C ALA A 207 9.15 -13.88 -3.14
N GLY A 208 8.41 -13.53 -2.07
CA GLY A 208 7.53 -12.36 -2.07
C GLY A 208 8.30 -11.04 -2.26
N VAL A 209 9.43 -10.88 -1.58
CA VAL A 209 10.33 -9.73 -1.72
C VAL A 209 10.89 -9.61 -3.13
N ILE A 210 11.28 -10.72 -3.77
CA ILE A 210 11.72 -10.71 -5.18
C ILE A 210 10.61 -10.23 -6.11
N SER A 211 9.38 -10.71 -5.89
CA SER A 211 8.24 -10.23 -6.67
C SER A 211 7.99 -8.73 -6.46
N SER A 212 8.04 -8.25 -5.22
CA SER A 212 7.90 -6.83 -4.87
C SER A 212 9.01 -5.96 -5.48
N MET A 213 10.25 -6.47 -5.59
CA MET A 213 11.32 -5.75 -6.30
C MET A 213 11.00 -5.57 -7.78
N VAL A 214 10.44 -6.58 -8.44
CA VAL A 214 10.04 -6.52 -9.86
C VAL A 214 8.88 -5.52 -10.05
N GLU A 215 7.90 -5.56 -9.16
CA GLU A 215 6.78 -4.61 -9.12
C GLU A 215 7.27 -3.17 -8.94
N SER A 216 8.16 -2.94 -7.97
CA SER A 216 8.69 -1.61 -7.65
C SER A 216 9.50 -0.99 -8.80
N VAL A 217 10.24 -1.81 -9.57
CA VAL A 217 10.88 -1.34 -10.81
C VAL A 217 9.83 -0.84 -11.81
N GLY A 218 8.71 -1.56 -11.94
CA GLY A 218 7.57 -1.14 -12.75
C GLY A 218 6.98 0.19 -12.29
N ASP A 219 6.78 0.35 -10.99
CA ASP A 219 6.29 1.58 -10.37
C ASP A 219 7.20 2.78 -10.61
N TYR A 220 8.52 2.61 -10.50
CA TYR A 220 9.47 3.68 -10.78
C TYR A 220 9.39 4.15 -12.23
N HIS A 221 9.27 3.22 -13.17
CA HIS A 221 9.11 3.56 -14.59
C HIS A 221 7.75 4.19 -14.89
N ALA A 222 6.67 3.70 -14.28
CA ALA A 222 5.34 4.26 -14.43
C ALA A 222 5.28 5.69 -13.85
N CYS A 223 5.83 5.89 -12.66
CA CYS A 223 5.93 7.19 -12.00
C CYS A 223 6.71 8.19 -12.86
N ALA A 224 7.90 7.82 -13.35
CA ALA A 224 8.71 8.69 -14.23
C ALA A 224 7.94 9.10 -15.50
N ARG A 225 7.23 8.17 -16.13
CA ARG A 225 6.40 8.45 -17.31
C ARG A 225 5.24 9.40 -17.00
N LEU A 226 4.55 9.20 -15.87
CA LEU A 226 3.39 10.02 -15.49
C LEU A 226 3.77 11.47 -15.16
N VAL A 227 4.99 11.70 -14.66
CA VAL A 227 5.51 13.05 -14.38
C VAL A 227 6.30 13.66 -15.54
N GLY A 228 6.44 12.96 -16.66
CA GLY A 228 7.21 13.43 -17.83
C GLY A 228 8.72 13.47 -17.60
N ALA A 229 9.25 12.73 -16.62
CA ALA A 229 10.67 12.62 -16.37
C ALA A 229 11.33 11.57 -17.30
N PRO A 230 12.64 11.71 -17.59
CA PRO A 230 13.39 10.65 -18.27
C PRO A 230 13.35 9.34 -17.45
N PRO A 231 13.54 8.17 -18.11
CA PRO A 231 13.56 6.90 -17.40
C PRO A 231 14.61 6.93 -16.29
N PRO A 232 14.28 6.43 -15.07
CA PRO A 232 15.16 6.54 -13.93
C PRO A 232 16.48 5.81 -14.20
N PRO A 233 17.63 6.41 -13.85
CA PRO A 233 18.92 5.78 -14.09
C PRO A 233 19.12 4.59 -13.13
N LYS A 234 19.91 3.59 -13.57
CA LYS A 234 20.10 2.32 -12.84
C LYS A 234 20.51 2.51 -11.37
N HIS A 235 21.40 3.45 -11.10
CA HIS A 235 21.87 3.73 -9.74
C HIS A 235 20.77 4.27 -8.82
N ALA A 236 19.80 5.04 -9.35
CA ALA A 236 18.67 5.53 -8.56
C ALA A 236 17.72 4.41 -8.19
N ILE A 237 17.47 3.47 -9.10
CA ILE A 237 16.59 2.33 -8.87
C ILE A 237 17.22 1.34 -7.89
N ASN A 238 18.51 1.03 -8.05
CA ASN A 238 19.29 0.23 -7.11
C ASN A 238 19.19 0.77 -5.67
N ARG A 239 19.34 2.10 -5.53
CA ARG A 239 19.17 2.79 -4.25
C ARG A 239 17.72 2.75 -3.75
N GLY A 240 16.73 2.89 -4.65
CA GLY A 240 15.31 2.76 -4.31
C GLY A 240 15.00 1.42 -3.66
N ILE A 241 15.38 0.31 -4.33
CA ILE A 241 15.20 -1.05 -3.81
C ILE A 241 15.97 -1.27 -2.50
N GLY A 242 17.19 -0.74 -2.38
CA GLY A 242 17.96 -0.81 -1.14
C GLY A 242 17.28 -0.10 0.04
N ILE A 243 16.66 1.05 -0.21
CA ILE A 243 15.89 1.80 0.80
C ILE A 243 14.56 1.13 1.12
N GLU A 244 13.89 0.51 0.15
CA GLU A 244 12.71 -0.33 0.40
C GLU A 244 13.06 -1.51 1.32
N GLY A 245 14.20 -2.18 1.07
CA GLY A 245 14.73 -3.21 1.95
C GLY A 245 14.98 -2.72 3.37
N LEU A 246 15.54 -1.51 3.52
CA LEU A 246 15.69 -0.88 4.84
C LEU A 246 14.33 -0.62 5.51
N GLY A 247 13.32 -0.18 4.76
CA GLY A 247 11.95 -0.05 5.24
C GLY A 247 11.37 -1.38 5.73
N CYS A 248 11.56 -2.45 4.96
CA CYS A 248 11.16 -3.81 5.32
C CYS A 248 11.85 -4.29 6.60
N LEU A 249 13.14 -4.00 6.75
CA LEU A 249 13.91 -4.36 7.95
C LEU A 249 13.34 -3.69 9.19
N LEU A 250 13.04 -2.39 9.09
CA LEU A 250 12.42 -1.63 10.18
C LEU A 250 10.99 -2.11 10.48
N ALA A 251 10.19 -2.40 9.46
CA ALA A 251 8.85 -2.97 9.61
C ALA A 251 8.87 -4.33 10.32
N GLY A 252 9.81 -5.21 9.94
CA GLY A 252 10.07 -6.47 10.63
C GLY A 252 10.50 -6.29 12.08
N ALA A 253 11.43 -5.36 12.35
CA ALA A 253 11.88 -5.05 13.70
C ALA A 253 10.75 -4.53 14.59
N TRP A 254 9.88 -3.66 14.06
CA TRP A 254 8.71 -3.13 14.76
C TRP A 254 7.56 -4.11 14.90
N GLY A 255 7.58 -5.20 14.13
CA GLY A 255 6.57 -6.25 14.20
C GLY A 255 5.25 -5.88 13.56
N THR A 256 5.29 -5.15 12.45
CA THR A 256 4.08 -4.80 11.72
C THR A 256 3.45 -6.00 11.01
N GLY A 257 4.21 -7.09 10.81
CA GLY A 257 3.75 -8.30 10.14
C GLY A 257 3.65 -8.16 8.62
N ASN A 258 4.19 -7.07 8.04
CA ASN A 258 4.17 -6.81 6.61
C ASN A 258 5.54 -6.30 6.13
N GLY A 259 5.84 -6.50 4.85
CA GLY A 259 6.92 -5.79 4.15
C GLY A 259 6.45 -4.42 3.66
N THR A 260 7.40 -3.53 3.37
CA THR A 260 7.14 -2.23 2.74
C THR A 260 7.58 -2.26 1.28
N THR A 261 6.78 -1.68 0.39
CA THR A 261 7.06 -1.64 -1.06
C THR A 261 6.57 -0.31 -1.64
N SER A 262 6.95 -0.03 -2.89
CA SER A 262 6.29 0.99 -3.68
C SER A 262 4.82 0.65 -3.89
N TYR A 263 3.96 1.68 -3.92
CA TYR A 263 2.51 1.51 -3.96
C TYR A 263 1.98 2.03 -5.31
N SER A 264 1.59 1.11 -6.19
CA SER A 264 1.13 1.43 -7.55
C SER A 264 -0.12 2.31 -7.55
N GLU A 265 -0.96 2.25 -6.52
CA GLU A 265 -2.13 3.12 -6.36
C GLU A 265 -1.73 4.58 -6.17
N ASN A 266 -0.64 4.84 -5.43
CA ASN A 266 -0.09 6.20 -5.29
C ASN A 266 0.47 6.70 -6.62
N VAL A 267 1.08 5.80 -7.41
CA VAL A 267 1.54 6.11 -8.78
C VAL A 267 0.33 6.43 -9.68
N GLY A 268 -0.76 5.67 -9.59
CA GLY A 268 -2.01 5.96 -10.29
C GLY A 268 -2.62 7.32 -9.92
N ALA A 269 -2.66 7.63 -8.62
CA ALA A 269 -3.13 8.92 -8.10
C ALA A 269 -2.31 10.11 -8.64
N LEU A 270 -1.01 9.94 -8.83
CA LEU A 270 -0.14 10.94 -9.45
C LEU A 270 -0.53 11.26 -10.90
N GLY A 271 -0.87 10.22 -11.68
CA GLY A 271 -1.34 10.38 -13.05
C GLY A 271 -2.64 11.18 -13.18
N ILE A 272 -3.48 11.12 -12.14
CA ILE A 272 -4.77 11.82 -12.07
C ILE A 272 -4.60 13.25 -11.56
N THR A 273 -3.94 13.40 -10.41
CA THR A 273 -3.80 14.68 -9.70
C THR A 273 -2.83 15.63 -10.38
N ARG A 274 -1.93 15.10 -11.23
CA ARG A 274 -0.87 15.86 -11.93
C ARG A 274 -0.01 16.69 -10.97
N PHE A 275 0.09 16.27 -9.71
CA PHE A 275 0.83 16.97 -8.67
C PHE A 275 1.93 16.09 -8.08
N CYS A 276 3.18 16.45 -8.34
CA CYS A 276 4.35 15.80 -7.77
C CYS A 276 5.10 16.79 -6.88
N THR A 277 5.12 16.56 -5.57
CA THR A 277 5.99 17.27 -4.63
C THR A 277 6.91 16.31 -3.91
N SER A 278 8.19 16.35 -4.24
CA SER A 278 9.28 15.62 -3.54
C SER A 278 9.66 16.27 -2.20
N SER A 279 8.72 16.95 -1.53
CA SER A 279 9.03 17.73 -0.32
C SER A 279 9.30 16.84 0.90
N CYS A 280 8.72 15.64 0.99
CA CYS A 280 9.05 14.68 2.07
C CYS A 280 10.48 14.12 1.94
N THR A 281 11.06 14.10 0.73
CA THR A 281 12.40 13.58 0.48
C THR A 281 13.51 14.55 0.90
N ARG A 282 13.20 15.85 1.07
CA ARG A 282 14.16 16.87 1.54
C ARG A 282 14.61 16.70 2.99
N LEU A 283 13.92 15.88 3.77
CA LEU A 283 14.22 15.62 5.19
C LEU A 283 15.16 14.42 5.40
N LEU A 284 15.41 13.59 4.38
CA LEU A 284 16.27 12.41 4.50
C LEU A 284 17.72 12.74 4.09
N PRO A 285 18.71 12.60 4.99
CA PRO A 285 20.09 13.08 4.78
C PRO A 285 20.88 12.32 3.70
N PHE A 286 20.32 11.25 3.15
CA PHE A 286 20.99 10.35 2.19
C PHE A 286 20.67 10.65 0.73
N TRP A 287 19.68 11.51 0.44
CA TRP A 287 19.29 11.83 -0.93
C TRP A 287 20.18 12.95 -1.49
N PRO A 288 20.68 12.86 -2.75
CA PRO A 288 21.44 13.94 -3.34
C PRO A 288 20.59 15.21 -3.38
N ARG A 289 21.08 16.27 -2.73
CA ARG A 289 20.51 17.61 -2.89
C ARG A 289 20.76 18.02 -4.34
N LEU A 290 19.68 18.26 -5.09
CA LEU A 290 19.81 19.03 -6.31
C LEU A 290 20.23 20.45 -5.89
N ASP A 291 21.47 20.80 -6.14
CA ASP A 291 21.93 22.18 -6.04
C ASP A 291 21.15 22.99 -7.07
N HIS A 292 20.27 23.86 -6.58
CA HIS A 292 19.56 24.81 -7.41
C HIS A 292 20.34 26.12 -7.35
N HIS A 293 20.84 26.57 -8.50
CA HIS A 293 21.25 27.96 -8.68
C HIS A 293 20.08 28.84 -8.25
N ARG A 294 20.37 29.80 -7.36
CA ARG A 294 19.44 30.82 -6.88
C ARG A 294 18.91 31.58 -8.10
N ASP A 295 17.66 31.32 -8.49
CA ASP A 295 16.70 32.29 -9.01
C ASP A 295 15.36 31.66 -9.47
N GLU A 296 15.17 30.34 -9.36
CA GLU A 296 13.85 29.74 -9.63
C GLU A 296 13.10 29.35 -8.34
N VAL A 297 12.14 30.20 -7.97
CA VAL A 297 11.16 29.91 -6.92
C VAL A 297 10.19 28.86 -7.43
N GLY A 298 10.43 27.59 -7.06
CA GLY A 298 9.43 26.57 -6.82
C GLY A 298 8.28 26.49 -7.82
N VAL A 299 8.57 26.08 -9.05
CA VAL A 299 7.55 25.62 -10.00
C VAL A 299 7.96 24.22 -10.46
N SER A 300 7.23 23.20 -10.02
CA SER A 300 7.36 21.85 -10.54
C SER A 300 7.17 21.90 -12.06
N GLN A 301 8.07 21.25 -12.80
CA GLN A 301 8.12 21.17 -14.29
C GLN A 301 6.78 20.75 -14.95
N LEU A 302 5.77 20.33 -14.18
CA LEU A 302 4.39 20.13 -14.64
C LEU A 302 3.64 21.42 -15.01
N THR A 303 4.10 22.61 -14.62
CA THR A 303 3.42 23.87 -14.98
C THR A 303 3.85 24.39 -16.37
N LEU A 304 5.03 23.99 -16.85
CA LEU A 304 5.56 24.42 -18.16
C LEU A 304 4.90 23.70 -19.36
N CYS A 305 4.28 22.54 -19.15
CA CYS A 305 3.57 21.82 -20.22
C CYS A 305 2.11 22.23 -20.43
N SER A 306 1.56 23.17 -19.63
CA SER A 306 0.17 23.64 -19.81
C SER A 306 0.04 24.98 -20.56
N GLN A 307 1.14 25.62 -20.94
CA GLN A 307 1.12 26.99 -21.51
C GLN A 307 1.59 27.14 -22.96
N THR A 308 1.72 26.07 -23.76
CA THR A 308 1.99 26.20 -25.20
C THR A 308 0.86 25.63 -26.06
N SER A 309 -0.32 26.24 -25.92
CA SER A 309 -1.37 26.24 -26.95
C SER A 309 -1.73 27.69 -27.30
N SER A 310 -0.77 28.42 -27.86
CA SER A 310 -1.01 29.62 -28.66
C SER A 310 0.27 29.91 -29.43
N GLY A 311 0.19 29.91 -30.77
CA GLY A 311 1.34 30.10 -31.64
C GLY A 311 2.01 31.46 -31.45
N ASN A 312 3.34 31.45 -31.48
CA ASN A 312 4.18 32.40 -32.21
C ASN A 312 5.66 31.95 -32.13
N HIS A 313 6.34 32.03 -33.28
CA HIS A 313 7.77 31.77 -33.48
C HIS A 313 8.69 32.67 -32.62
N LEU A 314 9.82 32.12 -32.13
CA LEU A 314 11.20 32.66 -32.20
C LEU A 314 12.18 31.66 -31.51
N TRP A 315 13.05 30.98 -32.26
CA TRP A 315 14.50 31.21 -32.46
C TRP A 315 15.45 30.78 -31.33
N SER A 316 16.23 29.73 -31.66
CA SER A 316 17.64 29.47 -31.33
C SER A 316 18.09 29.25 -29.87
N ALA A 317 18.59 28.04 -29.59
CA ALA A 317 19.89 27.80 -28.93
C ALA A 317 20.20 26.29 -28.97
N THR A 318 20.92 25.82 -29.99
CA THR A 318 22.34 25.41 -29.99
C THR A 318 22.59 24.00 -29.42
N GLU A 319 22.97 23.10 -30.33
CA GLU A 319 23.68 21.86 -30.05
C GLU A 319 24.89 22.10 -29.13
N THR A 320 25.16 21.17 -28.22
CA THR A 320 26.55 20.81 -27.91
C THR A 320 26.64 19.33 -27.58
N LYS A 321 27.28 18.58 -28.49
CA LYS A 321 27.89 17.27 -28.24
C LYS A 321 29.11 17.44 -27.33
N MET A 322 29.21 16.59 -26.31
CA MET A 322 30.31 15.63 -26.07
C MET A 322 29.89 14.67 -24.97
#